data_AF-A0AA95L355-F1
#
_entry.id   AF-A0AA95L355-F1
#
_cell.length_a   1.000
_cell.length_b   1.000
_cell.length_c   1.000
_cell.angle_alpha   90.00
_cell.angle_beta   90.00
_cell.angle_gamma   90.00
#
_symmetry.space_group_name_H-M   'P 1'
#
loop_
_entity.id
_entity.type
_entity.pdbx_description
1 polymer ?
#
loop_
_entity_poly.entity_id
_entity_poly.type
_entity_poly.pdbx_seq_one_letter_code
_entity_poly.pdbx_strand_id
1 'polypeptide(L)'
;MNLTTKTMIATVSILLALSSASGIHAEAAAKPVKKPATKAASSKNNLELQKKEAEAIFNKVDEQGGLRVMYDGVNNILNYTYRSITSLDHEEYTQLSIKHKAPDLQQPEWLPEGYVFQSGEIIPPYFHFLSEGYQILLDELKAEAKGKKYYAKKVNWSEAGEAAIVFAKGKDIIRISAKRIQPLITESTRVPGKGEKFEKLHIDGIEAIYSTGSNAVYSTKLIWEDAENQLEYEIATYKKSPLAKEDLVTIAESILQE
;
A
#
# COMPACT_ATOMS: atom_id res chain seq x y z
N MET A 1 32.28 -11.82 11.59
CA MET A 1 32.15 -12.32 12.96
C MET A 1 30.71 -12.81 13.11
N ASN A 2 30.52 -14.12 13.19
CA ASN A 2 29.21 -14.77 13.27
C ASN A 2 28.60 -14.56 14.66
N LEU A 3 27.27 -14.36 14.73
CA LEU A 3 26.41 -14.91 15.77
C LEU A 3 24.95 -14.85 15.32
N THR A 4 24.47 -15.99 14.85
CA THR A 4 23.08 -16.32 14.54
C THR A 4 22.38 -16.80 15.81
N THR A 5 21.24 -16.22 16.16
CA THR A 5 20.35 -16.79 17.18
C THR A 5 18.92 -16.86 16.64
N LYS A 6 18.49 -18.08 16.30
CA LYS A 6 17.10 -18.41 15.95
C LYS A 6 16.39 -18.85 17.23
N THR A 7 15.27 -18.21 17.55
CA THR A 7 14.42 -18.62 18.68
C THR A 7 13.12 -19.21 18.13
N MET A 8 12.94 -20.52 18.31
CA MET A 8 11.65 -21.20 18.15
C MET A 8 10.83 -21.04 19.42
N ILE A 9 9.54 -20.68 19.28
CA ILE A 9 8.57 -20.69 20.38
C ILE A 9 7.70 -21.94 20.21
N ALA A 10 7.80 -22.87 21.16
CA ALA A 10 6.94 -24.03 21.27
C ALA A 10 5.70 -23.69 22.12
N THR A 11 4.52 -24.00 21.58
CA THR A 11 3.22 -23.88 22.23
C THR A 11 3.03 -24.98 23.28
N VAL A 12 2.73 -24.59 24.52
CA VAL A 12 2.27 -25.52 25.57
C VAL A 12 0.80 -25.25 25.88
N SER A 13 -0.04 -26.20 25.48
CA SER A 13 -1.45 -26.31 25.85
C SER A 13 -1.56 -26.82 27.29
N ILE A 14 -2.25 -26.08 28.16
CA ILE A 14 -2.66 -26.58 29.48
C ILE A 14 -4.18 -26.77 29.47
N LEU A 15 -4.60 -28.03 29.32
CA LEU A 15 -5.89 -28.53 29.76
C LEU A 15 -5.82 -28.77 31.26
N LEU A 16 -6.75 -28.21 32.04
CA LEU A 16 -7.03 -28.68 33.40
C LEU A 16 -8.53 -28.95 33.54
N ALA A 17 -8.81 -30.23 33.76
CA ALA A 17 -10.12 -30.78 34.01
C ALA A 17 -10.50 -30.68 35.50
N LEU A 18 -11.78 -30.39 35.70
CA LEU A 18 -12.71 -30.71 36.79
C LEU A 18 -12.14 -31.42 38.06
N SER A 19 -12.45 -30.83 39.22
CA SER A 19 -12.79 -31.63 40.41
C SER A 19 -14.02 -31.03 41.10
N SER A 20 -14.96 -31.92 41.40
CA SER A 20 -16.24 -31.70 42.06
C SER A 20 -16.13 -32.01 43.56
N ALA A 21 -16.76 -31.20 44.40
CA ALA A 21 -17.19 -31.63 45.72
C ALA A 21 -18.46 -30.88 46.15
N SER A 22 -19.46 -31.66 46.52
CA SER A 22 -20.81 -31.27 46.90
C SER A 22 -20.86 -30.73 48.33
N GLY A 23 -21.64 -29.66 48.55
CA GLY A 23 -22.10 -29.25 49.87
C GLY A 23 -23.51 -28.66 49.72
N ILE A 24 -24.50 -29.36 50.27
CA ILE A 24 -25.91 -28.94 50.28
C ILE A 24 -26.15 -28.10 51.54
N HIS A 25 -26.67 -26.89 51.36
CA HIS A 25 -27.59 -26.26 52.31
C HIS A 25 -28.71 -25.59 51.53
N ALA A 26 -29.94 -25.82 51.99
CA ALA A 26 -31.16 -25.39 51.32
C ALA A 26 -31.55 -23.95 51.68
N GLU A 27 -32.12 -23.30 50.66
CA GLU A 27 -33.26 -22.37 50.70
C GLU A 27 -33.04 -20.88 51.04
N ALA A 28 -32.92 -20.07 49.98
CA ALA A 28 -33.77 -18.91 49.77
C ALA A 28 -33.87 -18.63 48.26
N ALA A 29 -35.08 -18.63 47.71
CA ALA A 29 -35.34 -18.35 46.30
C ALA A 29 -34.98 -16.90 45.94
N ALA A 30 -33.80 -16.69 45.36
CA ALA A 30 -33.45 -15.45 44.68
C ALA A 30 -33.83 -15.55 43.21
N LYS A 31 -34.70 -14.63 42.77
CA LYS A 31 -35.14 -14.46 41.37
C LYS A 31 -33.94 -14.44 40.42
N PRO A 32 -34.06 -14.98 39.18
CA PRO A 32 -32.97 -14.92 38.22
C PRO A 32 -32.67 -13.45 37.87
N VAL A 33 -31.52 -12.97 38.31
CA VAL A 33 -30.95 -11.70 37.85
C VAL A 33 -30.66 -11.87 36.36
N LYS A 34 -31.46 -11.20 35.52
CA LYS A 34 -31.20 -11.08 34.08
C LYS A 34 -29.76 -10.57 33.89
N LYS A 35 -28.89 -11.41 33.30
CA LYS A 35 -27.63 -10.95 32.71
C LYS A 35 -27.92 -9.79 31.73
N PRO A 36 -27.13 -8.72 31.71
CA PRO A 36 -27.40 -7.57 30.85
C PRO A 36 -27.00 -7.92 29.40
N ALA A 37 -27.93 -8.50 28.65
CA ALA A 37 -27.78 -8.72 27.21
C ALA A 37 -27.74 -7.40 26.38
N THR A 38 -27.91 -6.24 27.03
CA THR A 38 -28.06 -4.93 26.39
C THR A 38 -26.75 -4.17 26.13
N LYS A 39 -25.67 -4.41 26.88
CA LYS A 39 -24.40 -3.67 26.68
C LYS A 39 -23.60 -4.14 25.44
N ALA A 40 -23.59 -5.43 25.15
CA ALA A 40 -22.84 -5.98 24.01
C ALA A 40 -23.54 -5.71 22.66
N ALA A 41 -24.88 -5.72 22.62
CA ALA A 41 -25.64 -5.40 21.41
C ALA A 41 -25.59 -3.89 21.09
N SER A 42 -25.65 -3.02 22.12
CA SER A 42 -25.54 -1.57 21.93
C SER A 42 -24.14 -1.12 21.52
N SER A 43 -23.08 -1.75 22.06
CA SER A 43 -21.70 -1.44 21.65
C SER A 43 -21.40 -1.91 20.21
N LYS A 44 -21.92 -3.08 19.81
CA LYS A 44 -21.79 -3.58 18.44
C LYS A 44 -22.49 -2.66 17.44
N ASN A 45 -23.72 -2.25 17.73
CA ASN A 45 -24.47 -1.33 16.86
C ASN A 45 -23.79 0.04 16.73
N ASN A 46 -23.17 0.55 17.81
CA ASN A 46 -22.39 1.79 17.78
C ASN A 46 -21.12 1.64 16.90
N LEU A 47 -20.42 0.51 17.01
CA LEU A 47 -19.22 0.25 16.21
C LEU A 47 -19.53 0.16 14.72
N GLU A 48 -20.59 -0.57 14.35
CA GLU A 48 -21.06 -0.68 12.96
C GLU A 48 -21.47 0.69 12.38
N LEU A 49 -22.13 1.52 13.19
CA LEU A 49 -22.48 2.88 12.79
C LEU A 49 -21.24 3.74 12.53
N GLN A 50 -20.26 3.74 13.43
CA GLN A 50 -19.00 4.47 13.24
C GLN A 50 -18.27 4.02 11.98
N LYS A 51 -18.23 2.70 11.74
CA LYS A 51 -17.61 2.14 10.54
C LYS A 51 -18.32 2.65 9.28
N LYS A 52 -19.65 2.59 9.24
CA LYS A 52 -20.44 3.07 8.09
C LYS A 52 -20.25 4.57 7.83
N GLU A 53 -20.19 5.39 8.88
CA GLU A 53 -19.93 6.83 8.76
C GLU A 53 -18.53 7.09 8.17
N ALA A 54 -17.51 6.40 8.67
CA ALA A 54 -16.14 6.52 8.17
C ALA A 54 -16.02 6.02 6.72
N GLU A 55 -16.66 4.90 6.38
CA GLU A 55 -16.69 4.35 5.02
C GLU A 55 -17.40 5.30 4.03
N ALA A 56 -18.46 5.98 4.45
CA ALA A 56 -19.14 6.96 3.60
C ALA A 56 -18.24 8.15 3.23
N ILE A 57 -17.34 8.55 4.12
CA ILE A 57 -16.31 9.56 3.84
C ILE A 57 -15.23 8.93 2.95
N PHE A 58 -14.64 7.81 3.40
CA PHE A 58 -13.52 7.12 2.78
C PHE A 58 -13.80 6.80 1.30
N ASN A 59 -14.94 6.20 1.00
CA ASN A 59 -15.28 5.75 -0.35
C ASN A 59 -15.67 6.87 -1.32
N LYS A 60 -15.80 8.13 -0.86
CA LYS A 60 -16.20 9.27 -1.69
C LYS A 60 -15.03 9.83 -2.50
N VAL A 61 -14.30 9.01 -3.24
CA VAL A 61 -13.18 9.44 -4.09
C VAL A 61 -13.66 9.68 -5.53
N ASP A 62 -14.37 10.77 -5.74
CA ASP A 62 -14.91 11.16 -7.05
C ASP A 62 -14.02 12.19 -7.78
N GLU A 63 -13.25 12.99 -7.05
CA GLU A 63 -12.39 14.05 -7.59
C GLU A 63 -10.98 13.55 -8.00
N GLN A 64 -10.44 14.05 -9.12
CA GLN A 64 -9.04 13.81 -9.47
C GLN A 64 -8.10 14.37 -8.39
N GLY A 65 -7.07 13.61 -8.04
CA GLY A 65 -6.15 13.94 -6.95
C GLY A 65 -6.76 13.81 -5.56
N GLY A 66 -8.01 13.32 -5.42
CA GLY A 66 -8.60 13.10 -4.12
C GLY A 66 -7.84 12.02 -3.34
N LEU A 67 -7.45 12.30 -2.10
CA LEU A 67 -6.86 11.34 -1.16
C LEU A 67 -7.70 11.31 0.11
N ARG A 68 -8.04 10.11 0.56
CA ARG A 68 -8.75 9.89 1.82
C ARG A 68 -8.07 8.80 2.61
N VAL A 69 -8.08 8.99 3.92
CA VAL A 69 -7.47 8.08 4.88
C VAL A 69 -8.50 7.71 5.92
N MET A 70 -8.56 6.42 6.23
CA MET A 70 -9.41 5.88 7.29
C MET A 70 -8.54 5.20 8.34
N TYR A 71 -8.68 5.65 9.58
CA TYR A 71 -8.18 4.98 10.75
C TYR A 71 -9.14 3.86 11.17
N ASP A 72 -8.61 2.65 11.21
CA ASP A 72 -9.23 1.48 11.84
C ASP A 72 -8.56 1.26 13.21
N GLY A 73 -9.21 1.73 14.27
CA GLY A 73 -8.77 1.59 15.66
C GLY A 73 -9.11 0.24 16.31
N VAL A 74 -9.67 -0.71 15.56
CA VAL A 74 -9.76 -2.12 15.98
C VAL A 74 -8.41 -2.79 15.70
N ASN A 75 -7.87 -2.58 14.49
CA ASN A 75 -6.58 -3.14 14.08
C ASN A 75 -5.41 -2.17 14.29
N ASN A 76 -5.70 -0.92 14.65
CA ASN A 76 -4.74 0.18 14.78
C ASN A 76 -3.93 0.41 13.49
N ILE A 77 -4.63 0.53 12.36
CA ILE A 77 -4.05 0.72 11.02
C ILE A 77 -4.71 1.89 10.29
N LEU A 78 -4.03 2.38 9.25
CA LEU A 78 -4.56 3.31 8.26
C LEU A 78 -4.86 2.57 6.96
N ASN A 79 -5.99 2.91 6.37
CA ASN A 79 -6.35 2.54 5.01
C ASN A 79 -6.37 3.80 4.16
N TYR A 80 -5.90 3.68 2.92
CA TYR A 80 -5.85 4.78 1.95
C TYR A 80 -6.74 4.47 0.77
N THR A 81 -7.36 5.50 0.23
CA THR A 81 -8.04 5.43 -1.06
C THR A 81 -7.86 6.76 -1.77
N TYR A 82 -7.58 6.67 -3.06
CA TYR A 82 -7.22 7.84 -3.86
C TYR A 82 -7.64 7.68 -5.30
N ARG A 83 -7.67 8.81 -6.00
CA ARG A 83 -7.82 8.89 -7.45
C ARG A 83 -6.67 9.74 -7.98
N SER A 84 -5.88 9.17 -8.87
CA SER A 84 -4.79 9.90 -9.54
C SER A 84 -5.34 11.08 -10.33
N ILE A 85 -4.50 12.10 -10.52
CA ILE A 85 -4.71 13.10 -11.56
C ILE A 85 -4.20 12.46 -12.85
N THR A 86 -5.01 12.42 -13.90
CA THR A 86 -4.66 11.73 -15.14
C THR A 86 -4.80 12.69 -16.32
N SER A 87 -3.80 12.71 -17.20
CA SER A 87 -3.86 13.39 -18.48
C SER A 87 -3.60 12.41 -19.62
N LEU A 88 -4.28 12.63 -20.74
CA LEU A 88 -4.06 11.91 -22.00
C LEU A 88 -3.10 12.66 -22.94
N ASP A 89 -2.64 13.84 -22.52
CA ASP A 89 -1.73 14.69 -23.26
C ASP A 89 -0.40 14.79 -22.49
N HIS A 90 0.71 14.61 -23.20
CA HIS A 90 2.03 14.60 -22.57
C HIS A 90 2.42 15.97 -22.03
N GLU A 91 2.13 17.05 -22.76
CA GLU A 91 2.46 18.40 -22.31
C GLU A 91 1.65 18.77 -21.04
N GLU A 92 0.35 18.47 -21.03
CA GLU A 92 -0.46 18.65 -19.82
C GLU A 92 0.07 17.81 -18.65
N TYR A 93 0.49 16.57 -18.89
CA TYR A 93 1.16 15.76 -17.86
C TYR A 93 2.40 16.46 -17.30
N THR A 94 3.30 16.97 -18.14
CA THR A 94 4.51 17.70 -17.70
C THR A 94 4.15 18.91 -16.85
N GLN A 95 3.14 19.69 -17.25
CA GLN A 95 2.68 20.85 -16.47
C GLN A 95 2.07 20.42 -15.11
N LEU A 96 1.32 19.31 -15.08
CA LEU A 96 0.77 18.75 -13.85
C LEU A 96 1.86 18.21 -12.92
N SER A 97 2.88 17.55 -13.45
CA SER A 97 4.04 17.08 -12.69
C SER A 97 4.74 18.22 -11.97
N ILE A 98 5.00 19.33 -12.67
CA ILE A 98 5.60 20.54 -12.08
C ILE A 98 4.68 21.14 -11.01
N LYS A 99 3.40 21.34 -11.33
CA LYS A 99 2.40 21.94 -10.43
C LYS A 99 2.26 21.16 -9.11
N HIS A 100 2.34 19.84 -9.18
CA HIS A 100 2.15 18.94 -8.05
C HIS A 100 3.47 18.42 -7.45
N LYS A 101 4.61 18.99 -7.85
CA LYS A 101 5.96 18.58 -7.42
C LYS A 101 6.14 17.07 -7.42
N ALA A 102 5.68 16.44 -8.49
CA ALA A 102 5.76 15.00 -8.63
C ALA A 102 7.24 14.55 -8.76
N PRO A 103 7.56 13.28 -8.46
CA PRO A 103 8.85 12.72 -8.84
C PRO A 103 9.15 13.01 -10.30
N ASP A 104 10.40 13.41 -10.57
CA ASP A 104 10.82 13.67 -11.93
C ASP A 104 10.86 12.34 -12.69
N LEU A 105 10.01 12.25 -13.71
CA LEU A 105 9.84 11.06 -14.53
C LEU A 105 9.76 11.53 -15.97
N GLN A 106 10.90 11.44 -16.64
CA GLN A 106 11.01 11.69 -18.05
C GLN A 106 10.51 10.47 -18.85
N GLN A 107 10.10 10.73 -20.09
CA GLN A 107 9.78 9.67 -21.03
C GLN A 107 11.08 8.94 -21.42
N PRO A 108 11.09 7.58 -21.47
CA PRO A 108 12.25 6.85 -21.95
C PRO A 108 12.61 7.23 -23.39
N GLU A 109 13.91 7.32 -23.70
CA GLU A 109 14.37 7.57 -25.07
C GLU A 109 14.05 6.41 -26.02
N TRP A 110 13.94 5.20 -25.48
CA TRP A 110 13.62 4.00 -26.25
C TRP A 110 12.36 3.29 -25.77
N LEU A 111 11.52 2.90 -26.72
CA LEU A 111 10.37 2.04 -26.49
C LEU A 111 10.28 0.97 -27.60
N PRO A 112 9.75 -0.23 -27.29
CA PRO A 112 9.47 -1.23 -28.31
C PRO A 112 8.51 -0.70 -29.38
N GLU A 113 8.64 -1.19 -30.62
CA GLU A 113 7.86 -0.71 -31.76
C GLU A 113 6.34 -0.80 -31.52
N GLY A 114 5.65 0.31 -31.81
CA GLY A 114 4.19 0.41 -31.76
C GLY A 114 3.61 0.74 -30.38
N TYR A 115 4.44 0.93 -29.36
CA TYR A 115 4.00 1.55 -28.11
C TYR A 115 3.99 3.06 -28.26
N VAL A 116 2.88 3.69 -27.86
CA VAL A 116 2.70 5.14 -27.91
C VAL A 116 2.18 5.63 -26.56
N PHE A 117 2.47 6.89 -26.22
CA PHE A 117 1.97 7.51 -25.01
C PHE A 117 0.44 7.38 -24.94
N GLN A 118 -0.05 6.85 -23.83
CA GLN A 118 -1.48 6.68 -23.56
C GLN A 118 -1.95 7.69 -22.52
N SER A 119 -1.21 7.82 -21.41
CA SER A 119 -1.57 8.72 -20.33
C SER A 119 -0.43 8.95 -19.35
N GLY A 120 -0.44 10.13 -18.70
CA GLY A 120 0.35 10.42 -17.51
C GLY A 120 -0.52 10.41 -16.26
N GLU A 121 0.06 10.03 -15.13
CA GLU A 121 -0.59 9.92 -13.82
C GLU A 121 0.22 10.63 -12.74
N ILE A 122 -0.44 11.47 -11.95
CA ILE A 122 0.10 12.04 -10.72
C ILE A 122 -0.65 11.42 -9.54
N ILE A 123 0.08 10.72 -8.67
CA ILE A 123 -0.49 9.92 -7.60
C ILE A 123 -0.25 10.62 -6.24
N PRO A 124 -1.31 10.85 -5.44
CA PRO A 124 -1.19 11.41 -4.11
C PRO A 124 -0.22 10.62 -3.22
N PRO A 125 0.44 11.27 -2.25
CA PRO A 125 1.34 10.57 -1.34
C PRO A 125 0.54 9.65 -0.41
N TYR A 126 0.91 8.37 -0.38
CA TYR A 126 0.42 7.40 0.59
C TYR A 126 1.61 6.75 1.28
N PHE A 127 1.50 6.55 2.59
CA PHE A 127 2.62 6.07 3.39
C PHE A 127 2.63 4.55 3.54
N HIS A 128 3.80 3.94 3.35
CA HIS A 128 4.02 2.56 3.70
C HIS A 128 3.90 2.37 5.21
N PHE A 129 3.31 1.27 5.69
CA PHE A 129 3.02 1.08 7.12
C PHE A 129 4.26 1.05 8.04
N LEU A 130 5.45 0.86 7.46
CA LEU A 130 6.74 0.93 8.16
C LEU A 130 7.42 2.30 8.05
N SER A 131 6.80 3.32 7.46
CA SER A 131 7.42 4.64 7.34
C SER A 131 7.10 5.54 8.52
N GLU A 132 8.00 6.49 8.80
CA GLU A 132 7.79 7.50 9.84
C GLU A 132 6.52 8.32 9.58
N GLY A 133 6.29 8.70 8.32
CA GLY A 133 5.09 9.43 7.91
C GLY A 133 3.79 8.68 8.19
N TYR A 134 3.79 7.35 8.07
CA TYR A 134 2.63 6.54 8.44
C TYR A 134 2.35 6.62 9.94
N GLN A 135 3.38 6.53 10.79
CA GLN A 135 3.19 6.55 12.25
C GLN A 135 2.71 7.92 12.75
N ILE A 136 3.26 9.00 12.19
CA ILE A 136 2.80 10.36 12.47
C ILE A 136 1.31 10.49 12.11
N LEU A 137 0.93 10.09 10.90
CA LEU A 137 -0.46 10.18 10.45
C LEU A 137 -1.39 9.28 11.26
N LEU A 138 -0.92 8.11 11.71
CA LEU A 138 -1.69 7.20 12.55
C LEU A 138 -2.02 7.84 13.89
N ASP A 139 -1.03 8.46 14.54
CA ASP A 139 -1.22 9.15 15.82
C ASP A 139 -2.13 10.38 15.68
N GLU A 140 -1.97 11.15 14.61
CA GLU A 140 -2.87 12.27 14.27
C GLU A 140 -4.33 11.81 14.14
N LEU A 141 -4.61 10.80 13.30
CA LEU A 141 -5.97 10.33 13.08
C LEU A 141 -6.56 9.68 14.34
N LYS A 142 -5.74 9.01 15.15
CA LYS A 142 -6.16 8.44 16.42
C LYS A 142 -6.56 9.53 17.42
N ALA A 143 -5.83 10.65 17.46
CA ALA A 143 -6.19 11.80 18.28
C ALA A 143 -7.47 12.48 17.76
N GLU A 144 -7.57 12.71 16.45
CA GLU A 144 -8.77 13.29 15.81
C GLU A 144 -10.02 12.42 15.97
N ALA A 145 -9.86 11.10 16.03
CA ALA A 145 -10.95 10.17 16.28
C ALA A 145 -11.61 10.35 17.66
N LYS A 146 -10.94 11.00 18.63
CA LYS A 146 -11.47 11.30 19.99
C LYS A 146 -12.11 10.07 20.65
N GLY A 147 -11.46 8.91 20.53
CA GLY A 147 -11.91 7.63 21.08
C GLY A 147 -12.85 6.81 20.18
N LYS A 148 -13.26 7.32 19.02
CA LYS A 148 -13.93 6.51 17.99
C LYS A 148 -12.99 5.42 17.48
N LYS A 149 -13.57 4.27 17.11
CA LYS A 149 -12.84 3.13 16.54
C LYS A 149 -12.71 3.21 15.03
N TYR A 150 -13.56 3.98 14.37
CA TYR A 150 -13.42 4.28 12.95
C TYR A 150 -13.53 5.79 12.75
N TYR A 151 -12.60 6.32 11.96
CA TYR A 151 -12.54 7.74 11.62
C TYR A 151 -11.93 7.87 10.24
N ALA A 152 -12.49 8.74 9.39
CA ALA A 152 -11.96 9.00 8.06
C ALA A 152 -12.02 10.48 7.73
N LYS A 153 -11.07 10.94 6.93
CA LYS A 153 -11.00 12.32 6.44
C LYS A 153 -10.42 12.38 5.03
N LYS A 154 -10.72 13.49 4.36
CA LYS A 154 -9.96 13.92 3.18
C LYS A 154 -8.61 14.47 3.64
N VAL A 155 -7.56 14.10 2.93
CA VAL A 155 -6.21 14.62 3.14
C VAL A 155 -5.87 15.54 1.99
N ASN A 156 -5.52 16.78 2.31
CA ASN A 156 -4.99 17.70 1.33
C ASN A 156 -3.49 17.45 1.21
N TRP A 157 -2.99 17.51 -0.02
CA TRP A 157 -1.59 17.32 -0.33
C TRP A 157 -1.19 18.33 -1.40
N SER A 158 0.09 18.70 -1.42
CA SER A 158 0.66 19.63 -2.39
C SER A 158 1.83 19.03 -3.18
N GLU A 159 2.33 17.88 -2.73
CA GLU A 159 3.45 17.16 -3.34
C GLU A 159 3.02 15.72 -3.60
N ALA A 160 3.20 15.25 -4.83
CA ALA A 160 2.84 13.89 -5.21
C ALA A 160 3.86 12.88 -4.66
N GLY A 161 3.37 11.68 -4.33
CA GLY A 161 4.23 10.58 -3.88
C GLY A 161 4.80 9.76 -5.03
N GLU A 162 4.11 9.75 -6.17
CA GLU A 162 4.48 8.96 -7.35
C GLU A 162 4.00 9.69 -8.62
N ALA A 163 4.79 9.57 -9.68
CA ALA A 163 4.41 9.91 -11.04
C ALA A 163 4.46 8.64 -11.89
N ALA A 164 3.61 8.52 -12.90
CA ALA A 164 3.68 7.43 -13.86
C ALA A 164 3.34 7.88 -15.28
N ILE A 165 3.92 7.20 -16.26
CA ILE A 165 3.60 7.33 -17.67
C ILE A 165 3.22 5.94 -18.19
N VAL A 166 2.13 5.88 -18.94
CA VAL A 166 1.61 4.65 -19.54
C VAL A 166 1.74 4.74 -21.05
N PHE A 167 2.33 3.72 -21.64
CA PHE A 167 2.41 3.50 -23.08
C PHE A 167 1.57 2.29 -23.46
N ALA A 168 0.91 2.34 -24.62
CA ALA A 168 0.03 1.26 -25.06
C ALA A 168 0.31 0.80 -26.49
N LYS A 169 0.11 -0.50 -26.70
CA LYS A 169 0.04 -1.16 -28.01
C LYS A 169 -1.18 -2.07 -28.04
N GLY A 170 -2.28 -1.56 -28.58
CA GLY A 170 -3.56 -2.27 -28.57
C GLY A 170 -4.08 -2.50 -27.15
N LYS A 171 -4.04 -3.75 -26.68
CA LYS A 171 -4.47 -4.12 -25.32
C LYS A 171 -3.31 -4.28 -24.33
N ASP A 172 -2.06 -4.25 -24.79
CA ASP A 172 -0.90 -4.35 -23.92
C ASP A 172 -0.40 -2.96 -23.52
N ILE A 173 0.22 -2.88 -22.35
CA ILE A 173 0.73 -1.64 -21.79
C ILE A 173 2.13 -1.82 -21.21
N ILE A 174 2.87 -0.72 -21.20
CA ILE A 174 4.04 -0.51 -20.36
C ILE A 174 3.70 0.65 -19.43
N ARG A 175 3.75 0.43 -18.12
CA ARG A 175 3.64 1.50 -17.11
C ARG A 175 5.01 1.73 -16.53
N ILE A 176 5.50 2.96 -16.60
CA ILE A 176 6.76 3.39 -15.99
C ILE A 176 6.39 4.35 -14.88
N SER A 177 6.94 4.18 -13.69
CA SER A 177 6.67 5.06 -12.55
C SER A 177 7.91 5.37 -11.75
N ALA A 178 7.95 6.58 -11.21
CA ALA A 178 8.93 7.01 -10.22
C ALA A 178 8.18 7.36 -8.93
N LYS A 179 8.65 6.81 -7.81
CA LYS A 179 8.03 6.95 -6.50
C LYS A 179 9.05 7.46 -5.49
N ARG A 180 8.66 8.37 -4.61
CA ARG A 180 9.52 8.82 -3.52
C ARG A 180 9.77 7.69 -2.53
N ILE A 181 11.04 7.41 -2.25
CA ILE A 181 11.44 6.51 -1.17
C ILE A 181 11.07 7.16 0.16
N GLN A 182 10.45 6.36 1.04
CA GLN A 182 10.04 6.84 2.36
C GLN A 182 11.02 6.34 3.41
N PRO A 183 11.40 7.18 4.39
CA PRO A 183 12.22 6.73 5.50
C PRO A 183 11.46 5.67 6.30
N LEU A 184 12.03 4.47 6.37
CA LEU A 184 11.47 3.35 7.11
C LEU A 184 12.00 3.35 8.54
N ILE A 185 11.14 3.04 9.50
CA ILE A 185 11.51 2.91 10.92
C ILE A 185 12.30 1.62 11.23
N THR A 186 12.42 0.74 10.23
CA THR A 186 13.16 -0.52 10.30
C THR A 186 13.63 -0.88 8.90
N GLU A 187 14.76 -1.58 8.81
CA GLU A 187 15.21 -2.19 7.58
C GLU A 187 14.13 -3.14 7.03
N SER A 188 13.95 -3.13 5.72
CA SER A 188 13.02 -3.99 5.01
C SER A 188 13.74 -4.64 3.83
N THR A 189 13.51 -5.93 3.62
CA THR A 189 14.00 -6.65 2.45
C THR A 189 12.82 -7.20 1.70
N ARG A 190 12.73 -6.87 0.41
CA ARG A 190 11.69 -7.40 -0.47
C ARG A 190 11.93 -8.90 -0.67
N VAL A 191 10.88 -9.70 -0.45
CA VAL A 191 10.91 -11.14 -0.72
C VAL A 191 9.80 -11.49 -1.71
N PRO A 192 9.99 -12.49 -2.59
CA PRO A 192 8.97 -12.89 -3.54
C PRO A 192 7.70 -13.34 -2.81
N GLY A 193 6.54 -12.85 -3.26
CA GLY A 193 5.25 -13.37 -2.83
C GLY A 193 4.99 -14.81 -3.31
N LYS A 194 3.86 -15.38 -2.90
CA LYS A 194 3.46 -16.73 -3.34
C LYS A 194 3.32 -16.79 -4.86
N GLY A 195 4.17 -17.58 -5.52
CA GLY A 195 4.19 -17.77 -6.97
C GLY A 195 4.99 -16.71 -7.73
N GLU A 196 5.47 -15.67 -7.04
CA GLU A 196 6.35 -14.66 -7.60
C GLU A 196 7.80 -15.18 -7.61
N LYS A 197 8.58 -14.73 -8.59
CA LYS A 197 10.01 -15.02 -8.70
C LYS A 197 10.77 -13.71 -8.82
N PHE A 198 11.88 -13.59 -8.12
CA PHE A 198 12.82 -12.49 -8.27
C PHE A 198 14.10 -12.96 -8.96
N GLU A 199 14.61 -12.11 -9.83
CA GLU A 199 15.93 -12.21 -10.42
C GLU A 199 16.63 -10.87 -10.17
N LYS A 200 17.84 -10.91 -9.61
CA LYS A 200 18.67 -9.71 -9.50
C LYS A 200 19.38 -9.47 -10.82
N LEU A 201 19.31 -8.25 -11.32
CA LEU A 201 19.97 -7.77 -12.51
C LEU A 201 20.94 -6.65 -12.15
N HIS A 202 21.89 -6.39 -13.04
CA HIS A 202 22.75 -5.21 -13.00
C HIS A 202 22.58 -4.48 -14.33
N ILE A 203 22.14 -3.22 -14.26
CA ILE A 203 21.86 -2.37 -15.41
C ILE A 203 22.69 -1.11 -15.23
N ASP A 204 23.70 -0.90 -16.08
CA ASP A 204 24.63 0.24 -15.97
C ASP A 204 25.21 0.48 -14.57
N GLY A 205 25.48 -0.61 -13.84
CA GLY A 205 26.05 -0.57 -12.49
C GLY A 205 25.03 -0.42 -11.35
N ILE A 206 23.73 -0.29 -11.66
CA ILE A 206 22.63 -0.23 -10.71
C ILE A 206 22.06 -1.64 -10.47
N GLU A 207 21.87 -2.01 -9.20
CA GLU A 207 21.17 -3.25 -8.84
C GLU A 207 19.67 -3.06 -9.10
N ALA A 208 19.10 -3.96 -9.90
CA ALA A 208 17.68 -3.99 -10.21
C ALA A 208 17.06 -5.35 -9.86
N ILE A 209 15.77 -5.36 -9.54
CA ILE A 209 15.00 -6.57 -9.27
C ILE A 209 13.97 -6.75 -10.38
N TYR A 210 14.15 -7.81 -11.16
CA TYR A 210 13.15 -8.29 -12.09
C TYR A 210 12.22 -9.28 -11.39
N SER A 211 10.90 -9.04 -11.44
CA SER A 211 9.91 -9.94 -10.87
C SER A 211 8.84 -10.40 -11.85
N THR A 212 8.41 -11.65 -11.70
CA THR A 212 7.36 -12.28 -12.52
C THR A 212 6.47 -13.19 -11.69
N GLY A 213 5.30 -13.56 -12.23
CA GLY A 213 4.47 -14.63 -11.68
C GLY A 213 3.52 -14.21 -10.57
N SER A 214 3.51 -12.93 -10.19
CA SER A 214 2.52 -12.40 -9.25
C SER A 214 1.08 -12.49 -9.81
N ASN A 215 0.10 -12.39 -8.92
CA ASN A 215 -1.33 -12.34 -9.29
C ASN A 215 -1.86 -10.90 -9.45
N ALA A 216 -0.97 -9.89 -9.36
CA ALA A 216 -1.35 -8.51 -9.59
C ALA A 216 -1.66 -8.27 -11.07
N VAL A 217 -2.40 -7.19 -11.36
CA VAL A 217 -2.68 -6.75 -12.73
C VAL A 217 -1.37 -6.56 -13.50
N TYR A 218 -0.44 -5.80 -12.92
CA TYR A 218 0.94 -5.70 -13.39
C TYR A 218 1.79 -6.75 -12.67
N SER A 219 2.09 -7.84 -13.37
CA SER A 219 2.74 -9.00 -12.75
C SER A 219 4.19 -9.20 -13.16
N THR A 220 4.62 -8.52 -14.22
CA THR A 220 6.00 -8.50 -14.68
C THR A 220 6.54 -7.11 -14.39
N LYS A 221 7.62 -7.03 -13.63
CA LYS A 221 8.15 -5.77 -13.12
C LYS A 221 9.67 -5.75 -13.19
N LEU A 222 10.23 -4.58 -13.42
CA LEU A 222 11.64 -4.28 -13.23
C LEU A 222 11.73 -3.05 -12.33
N ILE A 223 12.45 -3.17 -11.22
CA ILE A 223 12.48 -2.16 -10.16
C ILE A 223 13.92 -1.86 -9.79
N TRP A 224 14.25 -0.58 -9.67
CA TRP A 224 15.55 -0.13 -9.18
C TRP A 224 15.38 1.13 -8.33
N GLU A 225 16.39 1.42 -7.53
CA GLU A 225 16.42 2.60 -6.68
C GLU A 225 17.49 3.57 -7.18
N ASP A 226 17.12 4.84 -7.23
CA ASP A 226 18.02 5.97 -7.31
C ASP A 226 18.16 6.56 -5.90
N ALA A 227 19.23 6.16 -5.23
CA ALA A 227 19.51 6.60 -3.87
C ALA A 227 19.89 8.08 -3.78
N GLU A 228 20.43 8.67 -4.86
CA GLU A 228 20.85 10.08 -4.87
C GLU A 228 19.63 11.00 -4.88
N ASN A 229 18.62 10.68 -5.69
CA ASN A 229 17.37 11.46 -5.78
C ASN A 229 16.26 10.94 -4.87
N GLN A 230 16.50 9.86 -4.11
CA GLN A 230 15.53 9.20 -3.22
C GLN A 230 14.27 8.71 -3.95
N LEU A 231 14.47 8.07 -5.10
CA LEU A 231 13.39 7.56 -5.95
C LEU A 231 13.50 6.04 -6.15
N GLU A 232 12.36 5.37 -6.16
CA GLU A 232 12.20 3.99 -6.65
C GLU A 232 11.53 4.08 -8.01
N TYR A 233 12.16 3.51 -9.04
CA TYR A 233 11.60 3.39 -10.37
C TYR A 233 11.03 1.99 -10.57
N GLU A 234 9.90 1.90 -11.27
CA GLU A 234 9.27 0.64 -11.65
C GLU A 234 8.84 0.71 -13.12
N ILE A 235 9.26 -0.28 -13.91
CA ILE A 235 8.64 -0.60 -15.20
C ILE A 235 7.76 -1.83 -14.99
N ALA A 236 6.50 -1.75 -15.39
CA ALA A 236 5.50 -2.79 -15.13
C ALA A 236 4.68 -3.11 -16.38
N THR A 237 4.46 -4.40 -16.62
CA THR A 237 3.64 -4.90 -17.73
C THR A 237 2.67 -5.98 -17.25
N TYR A 238 1.69 -6.33 -18.09
CA TYR A 238 0.74 -7.39 -17.79
C TYR A 238 1.40 -8.78 -17.82
N LYS A 239 0.78 -9.75 -17.13
CA LYS A 239 1.21 -11.16 -17.10
C LYS A 239 1.38 -11.82 -18.46
N LYS A 240 0.58 -11.38 -19.43
CA LYS A 240 0.55 -11.91 -20.79
C LYS A 240 1.16 -10.94 -21.81
N SER A 241 1.89 -9.93 -21.33
CA SER A 241 2.64 -9.05 -22.23
C SER A 241 3.60 -9.89 -23.09
N PRO A 242 3.74 -9.59 -24.38
CA PRO A 242 4.70 -10.26 -25.25
C PRO A 242 6.13 -9.78 -25.03
N LEU A 243 6.33 -8.74 -24.22
CA LEU A 243 7.65 -8.17 -23.94
C LEU A 243 8.51 -9.13 -23.15
N ALA A 244 9.77 -9.26 -23.57
CA ALA A 244 10.79 -10.03 -22.90
C ALA A 244 11.43 -9.20 -21.77
N LYS A 245 12.24 -9.86 -20.94
CA LYS A 245 13.00 -9.19 -19.88
C LYS A 245 13.96 -8.16 -20.48
N GLU A 246 14.57 -8.49 -21.61
CA GLU A 246 15.53 -7.66 -22.34
C GLU A 246 14.90 -6.35 -22.83
N ASP A 247 13.61 -6.35 -23.20
CA ASP A 247 12.88 -5.13 -23.56
C ASP A 247 12.78 -4.19 -22.34
N LEU A 248 12.46 -4.73 -21.16
CA LEU A 248 12.35 -3.93 -19.93
C LEU A 248 13.71 -3.38 -19.50
N VAL A 249 14.79 -4.16 -19.67
CA VAL A 249 16.16 -3.69 -19.42
C VAL A 249 16.52 -2.55 -20.36
N THR A 250 16.23 -2.67 -21.66
CA THR A 250 16.54 -1.61 -22.65
C THR A 250 15.75 -0.32 -22.36
N ILE A 251 14.50 -0.42 -21.91
CA ILE A 251 13.73 0.75 -21.45
C ILE A 251 14.40 1.39 -20.24
N ALA A 252 14.83 0.59 -19.25
CA ALA A 252 15.50 1.10 -18.06
C ALA A 252 16.82 1.82 -18.39
N GLU A 253 17.67 1.24 -19.25
CA GLU A 253 18.91 1.87 -19.73
C GLU A 253 18.61 3.24 -20.38
N SER A 254 17.54 3.34 -21.17
CA SER A 254 17.15 4.61 -21.81
C SER A 254 16.59 5.67 -20.86
N ILE A 255 16.33 5.32 -19.60
CA ILE A 255 15.96 6.27 -18.53
C ILE A 255 17.21 6.68 -17.74
N LEU A 256 18.19 5.78 -17.62
CA LEU A 256 19.39 5.97 -16.79
C LEU A 256 20.51 6.77 -17.47
N GLN A 257 20.47 6.96 -18.80
CA GLN A 257 21.54 7.60 -19.58
C GLN A 257 21.61 9.13 -19.46
N GLU A 258 21.10 9.73 -18.38
CA GLU A 258 21.20 11.18 -18.10
C GLU A 258 22.47 11.58 -17.34
#